data_AF-X1AS36-F1
#
_entry.id   AF-X1AS36-F1
#
_cell.length_a   1.000
_cell.length_b   1.000
_cell.length_c   1.000
_cell.angle_alpha   90.00
_cell.angle_beta   90.00
_cell.angle_gamma   90.00
#
_symmetry.space_group_name_H-M   'P 1'
#
loop_
_entity.id
_entity.type
_entity.pdbx_description
1 polymer ?
#
loop_
_entity_poly.entity_id
_entity_poly.type
_entity_poly.pdbx_seq_one_letter_code
_entity_poly.pdbx_strand_id
1 'polypeptide(L)'
;MRLNWLPAAYTDEECRLVSTGGREIKIGAEVVISDWKLFVKDTVTVTEQYRIDNIKLRSTGVAIASLVSYAFEVILVQMRSNGMGEHHKELALRAVK
;
A
#
# COMPACT_ATOMS: atom_id res chain seq x y z
N MET A 1 -18.44 8.14 -8.86
CA MET A 1 -17.20 7.33 -9.01
C MET A 1 -17.13 6.43 -7.77
N ARG A 2 -17.26 5.10 -7.90
CA ARG A 2 -17.15 4.22 -6.72
C ARG A 2 -15.68 4.16 -6.32
N LEU A 3 -15.39 4.45 -5.05
CA LEU A 3 -14.05 4.27 -4.50
C LEU A 3 -13.78 2.77 -4.38
N ASN A 4 -12.72 2.29 -5.03
CA ASN A 4 -12.29 0.90 -4.92
C ASN A 4 -11.46 0.76 -3.64
N TRP A 5 -12.11 0.49 -2.52
CA TRP A 5 -11.41 0.23 -1.26
C TRP A 5 -10.85 -1.19 -1.24
N LEU A 6 -9.71 -1.38 -0.57
CA LEU A 6 -9.20 -2.71 -0.26
C LEU A 6 -10.30 -3.53 0.46
N PRO A 7 -10.54 -4.79 0.07
CA PRO A 7 -11.60 -5.60 0.66
C PRO A 7 -11.49 -5.68 2.18
N ALA A 8 -12.61 -5.56 2.88
CA ALA A 8 -12.67 -5.59 4.35
C ALA A 8 -12.14 -6.90 4.96
N ALA A 9 -12.09 -7.98 4.17
CA ALA A 9 -11.51 -9.28 4.56
C ALA A 9 -10.02 -9.20 4.94
N TYR A 10 -9.32 -8.12 4.59
CA TYR A 10 -7.89 -7.92 4.88
C TYR A 10 -7.61 -6.91 5.99
N THR A 11 -8.62 -6.50 6.75
CA THR A 11 -8.51 -5.41 7.76
C THR A 11 -7.59 -5.71 8.94
N ASP A 12 -7.34 -6.99 9.24
CA ASP A 12 -6.44 -7.42 10.33
C ASP A 12 -5.14 -8.08 9.82
N GLU A 13 -4.83 -7.92 8.52
CA GLU A 13 -3.62 -8.49 7.95
C GLU A 13 -2.38 -7.69 8.33
N GLU A 14 -1.35 -8.40 8.81
CA GLU A 14 -0.06 -7.79 9.09
C GLU A 14 0.58 -7.27 7.81
N CYS A 15 1.09 -6.04 7.88
CA CYS A 15 1.79 -5.39 6.78
C CYS A 15 2.98 -4.58 7.29
N ARG A 16 3.87 -4.20 6.36
CA ARG A 16 5.00 -3.31 6.66
C ARG A 16 4.94 -2.10 5.74
N LEU A 17 4.75 -0.92 6.33
CA LEU A 17 4.80 0.36 5.62
C LEU A 17 6.19 0.99 5.73
N VAL A 18 6.72 1.49 4.63
CA VAL A 18 8.05 2.13 4.56
C VAL A 18 7.93 3.42 3.74
N SER A 19 8.46 4.54 4.23
CA SER A 19 8.55 5.76 3.42
C SER A 19 9.67 5.63 2.38
N THR A 20 9.41 6.07 1.15
CA THR A 20 10.40 6.10 0.06
C THR A 20 11.05 7.46 -0.11
N GLY A 21 10.53 8.52 0.51
CA GLY A 21 11.02 9.89 0.32
C GLY A 21 10.78 10.46 -1.09
N GLY A 22 9.77 9.97 -1.82
CA GLY A 22 9.40 10.47 -3.14
C GLY A 22 10.09 9.73 -4.29
N ARG A 23 9.73 8.47 -4.51
CA ARG A 23 10.23 7.66 -5.62
C ARG A 23 9.41 7.89 -6.87
N GLU A 24 10.07 8.24 -7.97
CA GLU A 24 9.42 8.28 -9.28
C GLU A 24 9.13 6.87 -9.80
N ILE A 25 7.90 6.68 -10.28
CA ILE A 25 7.42 5.44 -10.88
C ILE A 25 6.80 5.77 -12.23
N LYS A 26 7.30 5.11 -13.29
CA LYS A 26 6.73 5.22 -14.63
C LYS A 26 5.59 4.22 -14.81
N ILE A 27 4.42 4.71 -15.22
CA ILE A 27 3.21 3.92 -15.48
C ILE A 27 2.73 4.29 -16.87
N GLY A 28 2.95 3.41 -17.84
CA GLY A 28 2.72 3.73 -19.25
C GLY A 28 3.51 4.96 -19.68
N ALA A 29 2.80 6.03 -20.05
CA ALA A 29 3.38 7.31 -20.47
C ALA A 29 3.51 8.34 -19.32
N GLU A 30 2.98 8.06 -18.13
CA GLU A 30 2.97 8.98 -17.00
C GLU A 30 4.09 8.66 -15.99
N VAL A 31 4.57 9.68 -15.29
CA VAL A 31 5.46 9.54 -14.13
C VAL A 31 4.69 9.98 -12.90
N VAL A 32 4.58 9.08 -11.92
CA VAL A 32 3.88 9.31 -10.65
C VAL A 32 4.88 9.19 -9.51
N ILE A 33 4.78 10.10 -8.54
CA ILE A 33 5.58 10.04 -7.32
C ILE A 33 4.88 9.14 -6.31
N SER A 34 5.62 8.15 -5.81
CA SER A 34 5.21 7.30 -4.69
C SER A 34 6.02 7.65 -3.46
N ASP A 35 5.34 8.06 -2.40
CA ASP A 35 5.94 8.46 -1.11
C ASP A 35 6.09 7.30 -0.12
N TRP A 36 5.42 6.17 -0.42
CA TRP A 36 5.30 5.04 0.49
C TRP A 36 5.33 3.70 -0.25
N LYS A 37 5.86 2.68 0.43
CA LYS A 37 5.81 1.27 0.04
C LYS A 37 5.12 0.46 1.11
N LEU A 38 4.18 -0.39 0.71
CA LEU A 38 3.54 -1.35 1.60
C LEU A 38 3.91 -2.77 1.19
N PHE A 39 4.37 -3.57 2.14
CA PHE A 39 4.57 -5.00 1.96
C PHE A 39 3.40 -5.74 2.61
N VAL A 40 2.71 -6.56 1.82
CA VAL A 40 1.60 -7.42 2.27
C VAL A 40 1.87 -8.87 1.85
N LYS A 41 1.13 -9.82 2.45
CA LYS A 41 1.18 -11.22 2.02
C LYS A 41 0.71 -11.37 0.58
N ASP A 42 1.24 -12.36 -0.11
CA ASP A 42 0.84 -12.71 -1.48
C ASP A 42 -0.65 -13.11 -1.61
N THR A 43 -1.26 -13.65 -0.55
CA THR A 43 -2.68 -13.99 -0.49
C THR A 43 -3.62 -12.78 -0.49
N VAL A 44 -3.11 -11.57 -0.23
CA VAL A 44 -3.91 -10.34 -0.27
C VAL A 44 -4.23 -9.98 -1.73
N THR A 45 -5.51 -10.00 -2.09
CA THR A 45 -5.97 -9.57 -3.41
C THR A 45 -6.10 -8.06 -3.43
N VAL A 46 -5.20 -7.41 -4.17
CA VAL A 46 -5.14 -5.95 -4.33
C VAL A 46 -4.75 -5.63 -5.76
N THR A 47 -5.36 -4.59 -6.32
CA THR A 47 -5.02 -4.07 -7.64
C THR A 47 -4.64 -2.59 -7.55
N GLU A 48 -4.08 -2.07 -8.63
CA GLU A 48 -3.88 -0.63 -8.78
C GLU A 48 -5.22 0.13 -8.66
N GLN A 49 -5.14 1.41 -8.29
CA GLN A 49 -6.27 2.31 -7.98
C GLN A 49 -7.07 1.94 -6.73
N TYR A 50 -6.72 0.84 -6.05
CA TYR A 50 -7.32 0.54 -4.76
C TYR A 50 -6.89 1.57 -3.72
N ARG A 51 -7.79 1.90 -2.80
CA ARG A 51 -7.49 2.73 -1.64
C ARG A 51 -7.39 1.89 -0.38
N ILE A 52 -6.39 2.21 0.43
CA ILE A 52 -6.10 1.59 1.71
C ILE A 52 -6.19 2.69 2.76
N ASP A 53 -7.00 2.47 3.79
CA ASP A 53 -7.06 3.33 4.96
C ASP A 53 -6.67 2.53 6.21
N ASN A 54 -6.75 3.19 7.37
CA ASN A 54 -6.68 2.53 8.68
C ASN A 54 -5.49 1.58 8.89
N ILE A 55 -4.35 1.81 8.23
CA ILE A 55 -3.10 1.10 8.53
C ILE A 55 -2.68 1.49 9.94
N LYS A 56 -2.70 0.54 10.88
CA LYS A 56 -2.42 0.78 12.30
C LYS A 56 -0.99 0.45 12.67
N LEU A 57 -0.41 1.24 13.57
CA LEU A 57 0.85 0.91 14.22
C LEU A 57 0.64 -0.28 15.16
N ARG A 58 1.42 -1.35 14.98
CA ARG A 58 1.33 -2.57 15.81
C ARG A 58 1.45 -2.29 17.31
N SER A 59 2.28 -1.33 17.69
CA SER A 59 2.58 -1.01 19.10
C SER A 59 1.47 -0.24 19.82
N THR A 60 0.73 0.62 19.12
CA THR A 60 -0.24 1.53 19.75
C THR A 60 -1.68 1.34 19.24
N GLY A 61 -1.89 0.61 18.15
CA GLY A 61 -3.18 0.48 17.48
C GLY A 61 -3.66 1.76 16.79
N VAL A 62 -2.85 2.84 16.82
CA VAL A 62 -3.19 4.12 16.19
C VAL A 62 -3.05 4.01 14.68
N ALA A 63 -4.06 4.43 13.93
CA ALA A 63 -3.97 4.48 12.48
C ALA A 63 -2.99 5.57 12.04
N ILE A 64 -2.05 5.20 11.16
CA ILE A 64 -1.09 6.10 10.53
C ILE A 64 -1.83 7.20 9.78
N ALA A 65 -2.92 6.85 9.10
CA ALA A 65 -3.81 7.80 8.45
C ALA A 65 -4.40 8.85 9.42
N SER A 66 -4.58 8.54 10.71
CA SER A 66 -5.07 9.50 11.71
C SER A 66 -4.02 10.54 12.10
N LEU A 67 -2.74 10.25 11.90
CA LEU A 67 -1.65 11.20 12.14
C LEU A 67 -1.50 12.22 11.01
N VAL A 68 -2.08 11.94 9.83
CA VAL A 68 -1.83 12.72 8.61
C VAL A 68 -3.10 13.05 7.79
N SER A 69 -4.27 12.51 8.15
CA SER A 69 -5.57 12.67 7.46
C SER A 69 -5.56 12.29 5.97
N TYR A 70 -4.87 11.21 5.58
CA TYR A 70 -4.82 10.71 4.21
C TYR A 70 -5.23 9.24 4.12
N ALA A 71 -5.89 8.86 3.01
CA ALA A 71 -5.91 7.48 2.54
C ALA A 71 -4.69 7.23 1.63
N PHE A 72 -4.37 5.98 1.37
CA PHE A 72 -3.31 5.60 0.43
C PHE A 72 -3.91 5.00 -0.82
N GLU A 73 -3.56 5.54 -1.99
CA GLU A 73 -3.89 4.94 -3.27
C GLU A 73 -2.75 4.03 -3.74
N VAL A 74 -3.10 2.82 -4.19
CA VAL A 74 -2.18 1.85 -4.79
C VAL A 74 -1.89 2.27 -6.22
N ILE A 75 -0.63 2.64 -6.46
CA ILE A 75 -0.14 3.08 -7.76
C ILE A 75 0.36 1.92 -8.59
N LEU A 76 1.09 0.99 -7.96
CA LEU A 76 1.72 -0.15 -8.62
C LEU A 76 1.72 -1.35 -7.68
N VAL A 77 1.44 -2.54 -8.21
CA VAL A 77 1.53 -3.81 -7.48
C VAL A 77 2.66 -4.64 -8.08
N GLN A 78 3.67 -4.98 -7.27
CA GLN A 78 4.80 -5.82 -7.69
C GLN A 78 4.90 -7.05 -6.82
N MET A 79 5.03 -8.22 -7.45
CA MET A 79 5.38 -9.44 -6.73
C MET A 79 6.86 -9.42 -6.38
N ARG A 80 7.20 -9.59 -5.10
CA ARG A 80 8.57 -9.83 -4.66
C ARG A 80 8.69 -11.25 -4.10
N SER A 81 9.69 -11.96 -4.62
CA SER A 81 10.18 -13.22 -4.05
C SER A 81 11.58 -12.97 -3.53
N ASN A 82 11.89 -13.46 -2.34
CA ASN A 82 13.27 -13.48 -1.83
C ASN A 82 14.07 -14.69 -2.36
N GLY A 83 13.50 -15.51 -3.25
CA GLY A 83 14.13 -16.72 -3.77
C GLY A 83 14.19 -17.89 -2.77
N MET A 84 13.67 -17.69 -1.54
CA MET A 84 13.64 -18.67 -0.45
C MET A 84 12.22 -19.10 -0.07
N GLY A 85 11.23 -18.82 -0.94
CA GLY A 85 9.84 -19.24 -0.76
C GLY A 85 8.95 -18.27 0.03
N GLU A 86 9.49 -17.17 0.57
CA GLU A 86 8.64 -16.10 1.10
C GLU A 86 8.27 -15.12 -0.03
N HIS A 87 6.96 -15.00 -0.25
CA HIS A 87 6.39 -14.14 -1.26
C HIS A 87 5.62 -13.00 -0.59
N HIS A 88 6.07 -11.77 -0.86
CA HIS A 88 5.36 -10.56 -0.47
C HIS A 88 4.96 -9.79 -1.72
N LYS A 89 3.81 -9.12 -1.65
CA LYS A 89 3.44 -8.09 -2.61
C LYS A 89 3.99 -6.75 -2.12
N GLU A 90 4.78 -6.08 -2.94
CA GLU A 90 5.20 -4.70 -2.75
C GLU A 90 4.21 -3.79 -3.48
N LEU A 91 3.55 -2.91 -2.74
CA LEU A 91 2.64 -1.91 -3.27
C LEU A 91 3.33 -0.55 -3.22
N ALA A 92 3.41 0.14 -4.35
CA ALA A 92 3.75 1.55 -4.34
C ALA A 92 2.50 2.37 -4.03
N LEU A 93 2.61 3.26 -3.05
CA LEU A 93 1.48 4.04 -2.53
C LEU A 93 1.73 5.54 -2.69
N ARG A 94 0.63 6.28 -2.90
CA ARG A 94 0.56 7.74 -2.83
C ARG A 94 -0.49 8.13 -1.80
N ALA A 95 -0.16 9.10 -0.95
CA ALA A 95 -1.12 9.68 -0.04
C ALA A 95 -2.14 10.53 -0.81
N VAL A 96 -3.43 10.33 -0.54
CA VAL A 96 -4.54 11.04 -1.16
C VAL A 96 -5.50 11.56 -0.09
N LYS A 97 -6.03 12.77 -0.29
CA LYS A 97 -7.11 13.34 0.54
C LYS A 97 -8.47 12.77 0.13
#